data_AF-A0AAU9IC43-F1
#
_entry.id   AF-A0AAU9IC43-F1
#
_cell.length_a   1.000
_cell.length_b   1.000
_cell.length_c   1.000
_cell.angle_alpha   90.00
_cell.angle_beta   90.00
_cell.angle_gamma   90.00
#
_symmetry.space_group_name_H-M   'P 1'
#
loop_
_entity.id
_entity.type
_entity.pdbx_description
1 polymer ?
#
loop_
_entity_poly.entity_id
_entity_poly.type
_entity_poly.pdbx_seq_one_letter_code
_entity_poly.pdbx_strand_id
1 'polypeptide(L)'
;MELRSFHELSNYTNIYSLSTFDIKSKRGCVINTCKNVHRLWCSKEGEVKLVKLNFPRIYADTEILGNAGMCWKSMLVTCIICRNRNNTFSMNLYIRRADDVTGMTEHSFAQDLDFVPYKVYMRDLDDELIIFLGGSDCRLHLYKADFEYLSPVVSGPLESLTRDDELIQHQAPVMAMHTQRNITFILIGIACQNGDTKLLKYSHNKQWNKEASWHVILDGPISGLLLFKLEAGISDLLVASAVGYAVVYRDVAQEGLARKNIIPCTQDAITCVVTSDIDFDGQREIILGTYNQTVCCYKLKGNVFELIWSKTFPQPIMSICELDINRDGIFELIVVTMYGISVFSPDFEAALEKLRNIKNSLDKAI
;
A
#
# COMPACT_ATOMS: atom_id res chain seq x y z
N MET A 1 8.88 19.28 7.24
CA MET A 1 7.48 18.82 7.18
C MET A 1 6.70 19.43 8.32
N GLU A 2 5.56 20.02 8.01
CA GLU A 2 4.68 20.73 8.93
C GLU A 2 3.34 20.02 9.07
N LEU A 3 2.76 20.02 10.27
CA LEU A 3 1.45 19.41 10.51
C LEU A 3 0.37 20.33 9.94
N ARG A 4 -0.31 19.87 8.88
CA ARG A 4 -1.39 20.61 8.21
C ARG A 4 -2.74 20.38 8.87
N SER A 5 -3.02 19.15 9.27
CA SER A 5 -4.29 18.79 9.92
C SER A 5 -4.16 17.53 10.77
N PHE A 6 -5.02 17.42 11.77
CA PHE A 6 -5.19 16.23 12.60
C PHE A 6 -6.68 15.87 12.68
N HIS A 7 -6.98 14.59 12.51
CA HIS A 7 -8.34 14.05 12.63
C HIS A 7 -8.35 12.88 13.59
N GLU A 8 -9.13 12.99 14.66
CA GLU A 8 -9.30 11.93 15.65
C GLU A 8 -10.11 10.76 15.07
N LEU A 9 -9.73 9.53 15.44
CA LEU A 9 -10.46 8.31 15.14
C LEU A 9 -11.12 7.80 16.42
N SER A 10 -12.44 7.64 16.38
CA SER A 10 -13.28 7.51 17.58
C SER A 10 -13.21 6.16 18.31
N ASN A 11 -12.23 5.29 18.07
CA ASN A 11 -12.08 4.01 18.79
C ASN A 11 -10.63 3.46 18.75
N TYR A 12 -10.19 2.85 19.86
CA TYR A 12 -8.94 2.09 19.94
C TYR A 12 -9.06 0.79 19.17
N THR A 13 -8.37 0.67 18.04
CA THR A 13 -8.37 -0.59 17.29
C THR A 13 -6.98 -0.86 16.76
N ASN A 14 -6.53 -2.11 16.76
CA ASN A 14 -5.22 -2.49 16.18
C ASN A 14 -5.28 -2.66 14.65
N ILE A 15 -6.43 -2.38 14.04
CA ILE A 15 -6.70 -2.72 12.65
C ILE A 15 -6.87 -1.43 11.87
N TYR A 16 -5.77 -0.98 11.29
CA TYR A 16 -5.79 0.02 10.24
C TYR A 16 -5.19 -0.62 9.00
N SER A 17 -5.99 -0.71 7.95
CA SER A 17 -5.44 -0.75 6.62
C SER A 17 -5.75 0.56 5.94
N LEU A 18 -4.84 0.96 5.08
CA LEU A 18 -4.91 2.19 4.35
C LEU A 18 -4.81 1.85 2.87
N SER A 19 -5.69 2.45 2.09
CA SER A 19 -5.61 2.42 0.64
C SER A 19 -5.83 3.81 0.08
N THR A 20 -5.28 4.09 -1.09
CA THR A 20 -5.37 5.39 -1.75
C THR A 20 -6.25 5.29 -2.99
N PHE A 21 -6.94 6.38 -3.32
CA PHE A 21 -7.69 6.49 -4.57
C PHE A 21 -7.41 7.84 -5.23
N ASP A 22 -7.41 7.83 -6.56
CA ASP A 22 -7.28 9.02 -7.38
C ASP A 22 -8.35 9.02 -8.47
N ILE A 23 -9.31 9.93 -8.36
CA ILE A 23 -10.39 10.12 -9.34
C ILE A 23 -10.31 11.53 -9.92
N LYS A 24 -10.79 11.78 -11.14
CA LYS A 24 -10.65 13.08 -11.82
C LYS A 24 -10.99 14.31 -10.97
N SER A 25 -11.91 14.20 -10.00
CA SER A 25 -12.32 15.31 -9.15
C SER A 25 -11.66 15.35 -7.76
N LYS A 26 -11.11 14.24 -7.26
CA LYS A 26 -10.64 14.10 -5.87
C LYS A 26 -9.51 13.08 -5.76
N ARG A 27 -8.56 13.35 -4.86
CA ARG A 27 -7.61 12.35 -4.37
C ARG A 27 -7.83 12.16 -2.87
N GLY A 28 -7.57 10.96 -2.37
CA GLY A 28 -7.75 10.68 -0.95
C GLY A 28 -7.32 9.28 -0.57
N CYS A 29 -7.59 8.93 0.68
CA CYS A 29 -7.36 7.58 1.19
C CYS A 29 -8.57 7.06 1.96
N VAL A 30 -8.70 5.74 1.95
CA VAL A 30 -9.69 4.99 2.72
C VAL A 30 -8.94 4.31 3.86
N ILE A 31 -9.44 4.55 5.07
CA ILE A 31 -8.84 4.09 6.31
C ILE A 31 -9.94 3.41 7.10
N ASN A 32 -9.72 2.19 7.55
CA ASN A 32 -10.66 1.53 8.45
C ASN A 32 -10.10 1.48 9.86
N THR A 33 -11.01 1.55 10.83
CA THR A 33 -10.85 0.96 12.17
C THR A 33 -11.50 -0.43 12.14
N CYS A 34 -11.55 -1.13 13.28
CA CYS A 34 -12.31 -2.38 13.36
C CYS A 34 -13.85 -2.19 13.26
N LYS A 35 -14.37 -0.96 13.36
CA LYS A 35 -15.81 -0.67 13.34
C LYS A 35 -16.29 0.24 12.22
N ASN A 36 -15.44 1.14 11.75
CA ASN A 36 -15.80 2.19 10.83
C ASN A 36 -14.80 2.26 9.69
N VAL A 37 -15.30 2.54 8.50
CA VAL A 37 -14.48 2.97 7.37
C VAL A 37 -14.59 4.47 7.23
N HIS A 38 -13.47 5.13 7.03
CA HIS A 38 -13.36 6.56 6.84
C HIS A 38 -12.71 6.87 5.50
N ARG A 39 -13.11 7.99 4.91
CA ARG A 39 -12.49 8.58 3.73
C ARG A 39 -11.88 9.91 4.13
N LEU A 40 -10.58 10.04 3.93
CA LEU A 40 -9.85 11.30 4.01
C LEU A 40 -9.71 11.87 2.59
N TRP A 41 -10.04 13.15 2.40
CA TRP A 41 -9.89 13.84 1.12
C TRP A 41 -9.77 15.34 1.32
N CYS A 42 -9.18 16.05 0.36
CA CYS A 42 -9.09 17.52 0.40
C CYS A 42 -10.25 18.17 -0.35
N SER A 43 -10.89 19.16 0.27
CA SER A 43 -11.93 19.98 -0.36
C SER A 43 -11.33 20.90 -1.43
N LYS A 44 -12.18 21.47 -2.30
CA LYS A 44 -11.74 22.51 -3.26
C LYS A 44 -11.18 23.76 -2.57
N GLU A 45 -11.55 23.99 -1.32
CA GLU A 45 -11.09 25.11 -0.49
C GLU A 45 -9.77 24.79 0.22
N GLY A 46 -9.18 23.61 0.00
CA GLY A 46 -7.91 23.21 0.62
C GLY A 46 -8.05 22.60 2.02
N GLU A 47 -9.29 22.41 2.51
CA GLU A 47 -9.57 21.82 3.82
C GLU A 47 -9.57 20.30 3.73
N VAL A 48 -8.76 19.63 4.56
CA VAL A 48 -8.78 18.17 4.66
C VAL A 48 -9.98 17.73 5.50
N LYS A 49 -10.78 16.81 4.96
CA LYS A 49 -11.99 16.28 5.61
C LYS A 49 -11.91 14.79 5.81
N LEU A 50 -12.24 14.36 7.02
CA LEU A 50 -12.46 12.95 7.36
C LEU A 50 -13.96 12.67 7.42
N VAL A 51 -14.44 11.76 6.56
CA VAL A 51 -15.86 11.40 6.49
C VAL A 51 -16.02 9.92 6.73
N LYS A 52 -16.91 9.53 7.66
CA LYS A 52 -17.29 8.13 7.84
C LYS A 52 -18.10 7.65 6.63
N LEU A 53 -17.68 6.53 6.04
CA LEU A 53 -18.40 5.86 4.97
C LEU A 53 -19.35 4.82 5.56
N ASN A 54 -20.54 4.72 4.96
CA ASN A 54 -21.51 3.68 5.27
C ASN A 54 -21.56 2.74 4.07
N PHE A 55 -21.27 1.47 4.32
CA PHE A 55 -21.33 0.43 3.31
C PHE A 55 -22.52 -0.49 3.59
N PRO A 56 -23.32 -0.86 2.57
CA PRO A 56 -24.36 -1.85 2.76
C PRO A 56 -23.73 -3.18 3.19
N ARG A 57 -24.46 -3.96 3.99
CA ARG A 57 -24.03 -5.28 4.51
C ARG A 57 -22.86 -5.27 5.51
N ILE A 58 -22.35 -4.10 5.91
CA ILE A 58 -21.50 -3.97 7.11
C ILE A 58 -22.39 -3.59 8.28
N TYR A 59 -22.74 -4.57 9.10
CA TYR A 59 -23.61 -4.39 10.26
C TYR A 59 -22.81 -3.87 11.46
N ALA A 60 -23.49 -3.27 12.45
CA ALA A 60 -22.85 -2.66 13.62
C ALA A 60 -21.98 -3.65 14.44
N ASP A 61 -22.29 -4.93 14.36
CA ASP A 61 -21.58 -6.01 15.02
C ASP A 61 -20.53 -6.69 14.18
N THR A 62 -20.42 -6.32 12.90
CA THR A 62 -19.35 -6.76 12.03
C THR A 62 -18.05 -6.08 12.44
N GLU A 63 -16.97 -6.84 12.44
CA GLU A 63 -15.62 -6.34 12.61
C GLU A 63 -14.93 -6.25 11.25
N ILE A 64 -14.32 -5.12 10.98
CA ILE A 64 -13.57 -4.87 9.75
C ILE A 64 -12.12 -5.28 9.99
N LEU A 65 -11.63 -6.24 9.20
CA LEU A 65 -10.29 -6.79 9.32
C LEU A 65 -9.27 -6.09 8.40
N GLY A 66 -9.76 -5.42 7.36
CA GLY A 66 -8.92 -4.77 6.37
C GLY A 66 -9.70 -4.28 5.16
N ASN A 67 -9.05 -3.43 4.37
CA ASN A 67 -9.54 -2.83 3.16
C ASN A 67 -8.44 -2.74 2.11
N ALA A 68 -8.85 -2.78 0.86
CA ALA A 68 -8.08 -2.30 -0.27
C ALA A 68 -8.99 -1.41 -1.12
N GLY A 69 -8.44 -0.36 -1.69
CA GLY A 69 -9.16 0.63 -2.48
C GLY A 69 -8.32 1.07 -3.66
N MET A 70 -8.94 1.30 -4.82
CA MET A 70 -8.30 1.97 -5.95
C MET A 70 -9.32 2.60 -6.89
N CYS A 71 -8.83 3.46 -7.78
CA CYS A 71 -9.57 3.86 -8.97
C CYS A 71 -9.15 2.96 -10.15
N TRP A 72 -10.11 2.30 -10.79
CA TRP A 72 -9.88 1.44 -11.95
C TRP A 72 -10.91 1.77 -13.04
N LYS A 73 -10.46 2.12 -14.24
CA LYS A 73 -11.32 2.49 -15.40
C LYS A 73 -12.45 3.49 -15.05
N SER A 74 -12.14 4.53 -14.27
CA SER A 74 -13.11 5.53 -13.76
C SER A 74 -14.15 4.98 -12.76
N MET A 75 -13.87 3.84 -12.13
CA MET A 75 -14.65 3.29 -11.04
C MET A 75 -13.83 3.35 -9.75
N LEU A 76 -14.42 3.84 -8.67
CA LEU A 76 -13.90 3.66 -7.33
C LEU A 76 -14.29 2.25 -6.86
N VAL A 77 -13.30 1.41 -6.64
CA VAL A 77 -13.50 0.06 -6.13
C VAL A 77 -12.91 -0.04 -4.74
N THR A 78 -13.68 -0.58 -3.80
CA THR A 78 -13.25 -0.82 -2.42
C THR A 78 -13.61 -2.24 -2.03
N CYS A 79 -12.61 -3.02 -1.64
CA CYS A 79 -12.77 -4.34 -1.07
C CYS A 79 -12.59 -4.25 0.45
N ILE A 80 -13.49 -4.86 1.21
CA ILE A 80 -13.46 -4.88 2.68
C ILE A 80 -13.59 -6.34 3.14
N ILE A 81 -12.63 -6.78 3.95
CA ILE A 81 -12.69 -8.08 4.62
C ILE A 81 -13.29 -7.91 6.01
N CYS A 82 -14.24 -8.77 6.35
CA CYS A 82 -15.08 -8.65 7.53
C CYS A 82 -15.14 -9.96 8.31
N ARG A 83 -15.34 -9.85 9.62
CA ARG A 83 -15.69 -10.95 10.53
C ARG A 83 -17.02 -10.62 11.20
N ASN A 84 -17.99 -11.53 11.12
CA ASN A 84 -19.26 -11.37 11.83
C ASN A 84 -19.20 -11.95 13.26
N ARG A 85 -20.28 -11.78 14.04
CA ARG A 85 -20.39 -12.32 15.42
C ARG A 85 -20.26 -13.84 15.52
N ASN A 86 -20.57 -14.56 14.45
CA ASN A 86 -20.48 -16.02 14.39
C ASN A 86 -19.07 -16.50 14.01
N ASN A 87 -18.08 -15.60 13.95
CA ASN A 87 -16.72 -15.87 13.45
C ASN A 87 -16.70 -16.42 12.01
N THR A 88 -17.68 -16.06 11.19
CA THR A 88 -17.58 -16.29 9.74
C THR A 88 -16.97 -15.06 9.07
N PHE A 89 -16.24 -15.31 7.99
CA PHE A 89 -15.46 -14.30 7.30
C PHE A 89 -16.09 -14.03 5.93
N SER A 90 -16.07 -12.77 5.52
CA SER A 90 -16.54 -12.40 4.18
C SER A 90 -15.65 -11.34 3.54
N MET A 91 -15.55 -11.43 2.22
CA MET A 91 -14.95 -10.42 1.36
C MET A 91 -16.09 -9.65 0.68
N ASN A 92 -16.12 -8.34 0.88
CA ASN A 92 -17.18 -7.46 0.37
C ASN A 92 -16.59 -6.47 -0.63
N LEU A 93 -17.07 -6.49 -1.86
CA LEU A 93 -16.64 -5.59 -2.92
C LEU A 93 -17.70 -4.52 -3.17
N TYR A 94 -17.27 -3.27 -3.19
CA TYR A 94 -18.11 -2.10 -3.44
C TYR A 94 -17.57 -1.37 -4.66
N ILE A 95 -18.43 -1.19 -5.66
CA ILE A 95 -18.07 -0.53 -6.91
C ILE A 95 -18.99 0.67 -7.11
N ARG A 96 -18.39 1.77 -7.54
CA ARG A 96 -19.09 3.00 -7.84
C ARG A 96 -18.39 3.78 -8.95
N ARG A 97 -19.15 4.40 -9.84
CA ARG A 97 -18.63 5.40 -10.78
C ARG A 97 -17.92 6.57 -10.08
N ALA A 98 -16.75 6.93 -10.58
CA ALA A 98 -15.93 7.99 -10.00
C ALA A 98 -16.54 9.40 -10.17
N ASP A 99 -17.37 9.60 -11.18
CA ASP A 99 -18.08 10.83 -11.50
C ASP A 99 -19.47 10.93 -10.85
N ASP A 100 -19.98 9.84 -10.29
CA ASP A 100 -21.22 9.88 -9.53
C ASP A 100 -21.05 10.84 -8.32
N VAL A 101 -22.01 11.74 -8.14
CA VAL A 101 -22.02 12.76 -7.10
C VAL A 101 -22.92 12.36 -5.93
N THR A 102 -23.82 11.39 -6.13
CA THR A 102 -24.89 11.02 -5.17
C THR A 102 -24.37 10.35 -3.89
N GLY A 103 -23.16 9.82 -3.91
CA GLY A 103 -22.54 9.09 -2.81
C GLY A 103 -23.01 7.64 -2.68
N MET A 104 -23.90 7.16 -3.54
CA MET A 104 -24.49 5.82 -3.40
C MET A 104 -23.57 4.75 -3.99
N THR A 105 -23.52 3.59 -3.32
CA THR A 105 -22.87 2.39 -3.88
C THR A 105 -23.75 1.86 -5.00
N GLU A 106 -23.21 1.76 -6.23
CA GLU A 106 -23.98 1.26 -7.37
C GLU A 106 -24.06 -0.27 -7.36
N HIS A 107 -22.97 -0.94 -7.01
CA HIS A 107 -22.91 -2.40 -6.96
C HIS A 107 -22.15 -2.89 -5.72
N SER A 108 -22.70 -3.90 -5.05
CA SER A 108 -22.04 -4.57 -3.92
C SER A 108 -22.09 -6.09 -4.06
N PHE A 109 -20.94 -6.74 -3.92
CA PHE A 109 -20.80 -8.20 -3.87
C PHE A 109 -20.29 -8.62 -2.51
N ALA A 110 -20.77 -9.77 -2.03
CA ALA A 110 -20.28 -10.38 -0.79
C ALA A 110 -19.99 -11.84 -1.09
N GLN A 111 -18.79 -12.29 -0.73
CA GLN A 111 -18.34 -13.66 -0.86
C GLN A 111 -17.96 -14.16 0.53
N ASP A 112 -18.60 -15.23 1.00
CA ASP A 112 -18.19 -15.90 2.22
C ASP A 112 -16.86 -16.62 1.99
N LEU A 113 -16.00 -16.58 3.00
CA LEU A 113 -14.68 -17.19 3.00
C LEU A 113 -14.67 -18.38 3.97
N ASP A 114 -14.10 -19.48 3.52
CA ASP A 114 -13.90 -20.72 4.28
C ASP A 114 -12.56 -20.75 5.03
N PHE A 115 -11.79 -19.66 4.98
CA PHE A 115 -10.53 -19.44 5.69
C PHE A 115 -10.50 -18.09 6.40
N VAL A 116 -9.54 -17.89 7.32
CA VAL A 116 -9.34 -16.60 8.00
C VAL A 116 -8.53 -15.67 7.08
N PRO A 117 -9.08 -14.53 6.64
CA PRO A 117 -8.36 -13.57 5.80
C PRO A 117 -7.37 -12.73 6.62
N TYR A 118 -6.19 -12.48 6.07
CA TYR A 118 -5.15 -11.65 6.70
C TYR A 118 -5.04 -10.27 6.05
N LYS A 119 -4.62 -10.20 4.79
CA LYS A 119 -4.42 -8.96 4.05
C LYS A 119 -5.00 -9.07 2.65
N VAL A 120 -5.62 -7.98 2.23
CA VAL A 120 -6.22 -7.84 0.90
C VAL A 120 -5.47 -6.78 0.11
N TYR A 121 -5.22 -7.05 -1.17
CA TYR A 121 -4.59 -6.13 -2.10
C TYR A 121 -5.39 -6.13 -3.40
N MET A 122 -5.43 -4.99 -4.08
CA MET A 122 -6.02 -4.90 -5.41
C MET A 122 -4.97 -4.42 -6.39
N ARG A 123 -4.93 -4.99 -7.60
CA ARG A 123 -4.01 -4.63 -8.68
C ARG A 123 -4.74 -4.63 -10.02
N ASP A 124 -4.34 -3.69 -10.89
CA ASP A 124 -4.72 -3.70 -12.29
C ASP A 124 -3.67 -4.48 -13.08
N LEU A 125 -4.03 -5.69 -13.50
CA LEU A 125 -3.16 -6.61 -14.23
C LEU A 125 -3.80 -6.87 -15.60
N ASP A 126 -3.15 -6.43 -16.68
CA ASP A 126 -3.64 -6.57 -18.06
C ASP A 126 -5.10 -6.10 -18.28
N ASP A 127 -5.41 -4.92 -17.75
CA ASP A 127 -6.76 -4.33 -17.81
C ASP A 127 -7.83 -5.17 -17.10
N GLU A 128 -7.43 -6.04 -16.17
CA GLU A 128 -8.31 -6.77 -15.26
C GLU A 128 -8.04 -6.34 -13.80
N LEU A 129 -9.11 -6.14 -13.03
CA LEU A 129 -9.01 -5.83 -11.62
C LEU A 129 -8.89 -7.12 -10.81
N ILE A 130 -7.70 -7.37 -10.26
CA ILE A 130 -7.39 -8.57 -9.49
C ILE A 130 -7.30 -8.24 -8.01
N ILE A 131 -8.00 -9.04 -7.20
CA ILE A 131 -7.96 -9.01 -5.75
C ILE A 131 -7.09 -10.17 -5.29
N PHE A 132 -6.02 -9.85 -4.58
CA PHE A 132 -5.19 -10.82 -3.88
C PHE A 132 -5.57 -10.85 -2.40
N LEU A 133 -5.77 -12.04 -1.87
CA LEU A 133 -6.19 -12.24 -0.49
C LEU A 133 -5.34 -13.32 0.19
N GLY A 134 -4.55 -12.94 1.19
CA GLY A 134 -3.81 -13.89 2.01
C GLY A 134 -4.72 -14.59 3.02
N GLY A 135 -4.63 -15.92 3.10
CA GLY A 135 -5.42 -16.75 4.02
C GLY A 135 -4.60 -17.48 5.08
N SER A 136 -5.29 -17.96 6.13
CA SER A 136 -4.73 -18.84 7.18
C SER A 136 -4.30 -20.21 6.67
N ASP A 137 -4.76 -20.60 5.49
CA ASP A 137 -4.35 -21.79 4.76
C ASP A 137 -2.97 -21.64 4.07
N CYS A 138 -2.26 -20.54 4.37
CA CYS A 138 -0.98 -20.18 3.80
C CYS A 138 -1.04 -20.04 2.27
N ARG A 139 -2.21 -19.67 1.74
CA ARG A 139 -2.42 -19.41 0.32
C ARG A 139 -2.62 -17.93 0.04
N LEU A 140 -2.18 -17.52 -1.14
CA LEU A 140 -2.55 -16.26 -1.76
C LEU A 140 -3.66 -16.52 -2.77
N HIS A 141 -4.89 -16.18 -2.41
CA HIS A 141 -6.07 -16.37 -3.24
C HIS A 141 -6.21 -15.22 -4.25
N LEU A 142 -6.52 -15.55 -5.51
CA LEU A 142 -6.68 -14.57 -6.60
C LEU A 142 -8.14 -14.58 -7.08
N TYR A 143 -8.79 -13.43 -6.94
CA TYR A 143 -10.15 -13.22 -7.45
C TYR A 143 -10.12 -12.16 -8.55
N LYS A 144 -10.84 -12.41 -9.64
CA LYS A 144 -11.18 -11.39 -10.60
C LYS A 144 -12.40 -10.62 -10.09
N ALA A 145 -12.28 -9.30 -10.02
CA ALA A 145 -13.40 -8.43 -9.81
C ALA A 145 -14.06 -8.14 -11.16
N ASP A 146 -15.25 -8.71 -11.37
CA ASP A 146 -16.15 -8.33 -12.47
C ASP A 146 -17.33 -7.49 -11.92
N PHE A 147 -18.02 -6.79 -12.81
CA PHE A 147 -19.22 -6.01 -12.51
C PHE A 147 -20.46 -6.87 -12.26
N GLU A 148 -20.40 -8.17 -12.53
CA GLU A 148 -21.49 -9.11 -12.32
C GLU A 148 -21.26 -10.05 -11.12
N TYR A 149 -20.02 -10.48 -10.86
CA TYR A 149 -19.68 -11.37 -9.77
C TYR A 149 -18.19 -11.35 -9.44
N LEU A 150 -17.86 -11.75 -8.21
CA LEU A 150 -16.50 -12.14 -7.82
C LEU A 150 -16.29 -13.59 -8.23
N SER A 151 -15.23 -13.89 -8.99
CA SER A 151 -14.88 -15.27 -9.33
C SER A 151 -13.38 -15.53 -9.11
N PRO A 152 -13.01 -16.75 -8.68
CA PRO A 152 -11.61 -17.18 -8.74
C PRO A 152 -11.09 -17.09 -10.17
N VAL A 153 -9.82 -16.71 -10.33
CA VAL A 153 -9.18 -16.67 -11.66
C VAL A 153 -8.95 -18.11 -12.15
N VAL A 154 -9.81 -18.59 -13.04
CA VAL A 154 -9.78 -19.98 -13.55
C VAL A 154 -9.58 -20.08 -15.07
N SER A 155 -9.59 -18.97 -15.79
CA SER A 155 -9.45 -18.97 -17.25
C SER A 155 -8.91 -17.65 -17.76
N GLY A 156 -8.12 -17.70 -18.84
CA GLY A 156 -7.65 -16.52 -19.57
C GLY A 156 -6.16 -16.19 -19.32
N PRO A 157 -5.71 -14.98 -19.70
CA PRO A 157 -4.32 -14.53 -19.60
C PRO A 157 -3.64 -14.76 -18.25
N LEU A 158 -4.39 -14.61 -17.16
CA LEU A 158 -3.91 -14.67 -15.78
C LEU A 158 -4.00 -16.07 -15.16
N GLU A 159 -4.55 -17.06 -15.86
CA GLU A 159 -4.66 -18.43 -15.36
C GLU A 159 -3.28 -19.06 -15.10
N SER A 160 -2.24 -18.66 -15.84
CA SER A 160 -0.88 -19.10 -15.58
C SER A 160 -0.39 -18.71 -14.18
N LEU A 161 -0.85 -17.57 -13.64
CA LEU A 161 -0.53 -17.16 -12.26
C LEU A 161 -1.14 -18.09 -11.22
N THR A 162 -2.37 -18.57 -11.44
CA THR A 162 -3.04 -19.48 -10.50
C THR A 162 -2.50 -20.90 -10.54
N ARG A 163 -1.69 -21.23 -11.55
CA ARG A 163 -0.95 -22.50 -11.66
C ARG A 163 0.48 -22.42 -11.12
N ASP A 164 0.94 -21.24 -10.70
CA ASP A 164 2.28 -21.09 -10.12
C ASP A 164 2.24 -21.29 -8.60
N ASP A 165 2.61 -22.48 -8.16
CA ASP A 165 2.66 -22.84 -6.73
C ASP A 165 3.56 -21.89 -5.91
N GLU A 166 4.58 -21.25 -6.50
CA GLU A 166 5.42 -20.29 -5.76
C GLU A 166 4.69 -18.99 -5.41
N LEU A 167 3.72 -18.61 -6.25
CA LEU A 167 2.84 -17.44 -6.04
C LEU A 167 1.65 -17.77 -5.14
N ILE A 168 1.10 -18.98 -5.25
CA ILE A 168 -0.16 -19.34 -4.60
C ILE A 168 0.06 -19.99 -3.24
N GLN A 169 1.07 -20.83 -3.07
CA GLN A 169 1.29 -21.61 -1.85
C GLN A 169 2.56 -21.18 -1.10
N HIS A 170 2.40 -20.90 0.18
CA HIS A 170 3.47 -20.43 1.07
C HIS A 170 3.60 -21.32 2.30
N GLN A 171 4.73 -21.16 3.01
CA GLN A 171 5.02 -21.88 4.25
C GLN A 171 4.39 -21.23 5.49
N ALA A 172 3.90 -20.00 5.35
CA ALA A 172 3.21 -19.25 6.40
C ALA A 172 2.22 -18.26 5.75
N PRO A 173 1.28 -17.69 6.51
CA PRO A 173 0.37 -16.67 6.01
C PRO A 173 1.11 -15.48 5.37
N VAL A 174 0.59 -14.99 4.25
CA VAL A 174 1.13 -13.83 3.52
C VAL A 174 0.75 -12.54 4.25
N MET A 175 1.75 -11.79 4.71
CA MET A 175 1.59 -10.56 5.50
C MET A 175 1.76 -9.29 4.66
N ALA A 176 2.54 -9.38 3.58
CA ALA A 176 2.82 -8.25 2.70
C ALA A 176 2.95 -8.71 1.25
N MET A 177 2.37 -7.94 0.33
CA MET A 177 2.62 -8.10 -1.10
C MET A 177 2.75 -6.73 -1.77
N HIS A 178 3.61 -6.65 -2.77
CA HIS A 178 3.69 -5.48 -3.63
C HIS A 178 3.95 -5.90 -5.06
N THR A 179 3.48 -5.09 -6.01
CA THR A 179 3.72 -5.33 -7.43
C THR A 179 4.33 -4.10 -8.06
N GLN A 180 5.25 -4.30 -9.00
CA GLN A 180 5.78 -3.20 -9.80
C GLN A 180 5.76 -3.59 -11.27
N ARG A 181 4.98 -2.84 -12.05
CA ARG A 181 4.87 -2.99 -13.50
C ARG A 181 6.02 -2.26 -14.17
N ASN A 182 6.68 -2.94 -15.10
CA ASN A 182 7.58 -2.36 -16.08
C ASN A 182 7.01 -2.63 -17.49
N ILE A 183 7.67 -2.10 -18.52
CA ILE A 183 7.18 -2.21 -19.91
C ILE A 183 7.09 -3.69 -20.33
N THR A 184 8.12 -4.47 -20.03
CA THR A 184 8.27 -5.85 -20.51
C THR A 184 8.01 -6.92 -19.46
N PHE A 185 8.05 -6.57 -18.17
CA PHE A 185 7.86 -7.52 -17.08
C PHE A 185 7.12 -6.88 -15.90
N ILE A 186 6.64 -7.72 -15.00
CA ILE A 186 6.08 -7.32 -13.72
C ILE A 186 6.78 -8.09 -12.61
N LEU A 187 7.10 -7.38 -11.53
CA LEU A 187 7.63 -7.95 -10.31
C LEU A 187 6.50 -8.09 -9.30
N ILE A 188 6.44 -9.24 -8.63
CA ILE A 188 5.55 -9.52 -7.51
C ILE A 188 6.43 -9.91 -6.33
N GLY A 189 6.48 -9.04 -5.33
CA GLY A 189 7.08 -9.34 -4.04
C GLY A 189 6.02 -9.92 -3.11
N ILE A 190 6.37 -10.96 -2.37
CA ILE A 190 5.52 -11.62 -1.39
C ILE A 190 6.33 -11.85 -0.13
N ALA A 191 5.74 -11.59 1.03
CA ALA A 191 6.41 -11.79 2.31
C ALA A 191 5.46 -12.36 3.36
N CYS A 192 5.95 -13.34 4.12
CA CYS A 192 5.14 -14.16 5.01
C CYS A 192 5.44 -13.90 6.49
N GLN A 193 4.58 -14.44 7.35
CA GLN A 193 4.67 -14.28 8.80
C GLN A 193 5.92 -14.90 9.43
N ASN A 194 6.55 -15.86 8.77
CA ASN A 194 7.79 -16.52 9.25
C ASN A 194 9.06 -15.92 8.63
N GLY A 195 8.97 -14.78 7.95
CA GLY A 195 10.10 -14.15 7.29
C GLY A 195 10.42 -14.68 5.88
N ASP A 196 9.70 -15.71 5.42
CA ASP A 196 9.77 -16.19 4.03
C ASP A 196 9.40 -15.06 3.06
N THR A 197 10.38 -14.61 2.28
CA THR A 197 10.23 -13.52 1.32
C THR A 197 10.60 -14.00 -0.08
N LYS A 198 9.67 -13.85 -1.02
CA LYS A 198 9.83 -14.22 -2.42
C LYS A 198 9.73 -12.98 -3.32
N LEU A 199 10.49 -13.00 -4.40
CA LEU A 199 10.35 -12.08 -5.51
C LEU A 199 10.15 -12.91 -6.77
N LEU A 200 9.05 -12.66 -7.47
CA LEU A 200 8.69 -13.35 -8.70
C LEU A 200 8.67 -12.34 -9.85
N LYS A 201 9.23 -12.72 -11.00
CA LYS A 201 9.24 -11.92 -12.22
C LYS A 201 8.44 -12.64 -13.29
N TYR A 202 7.45 -11.95 -13.85
CA TYR A 202 6.61 -12.47 -14.92
C TYR A 202 6.68 -11.61 -16.16
N SER A 203 6.50 -12.23 -17.33
CA SER A 203 6.40 -11.52 -18.60
C SER A 203 5.14 -10.67 -18.66
N HIS A 204 5.27 -9.42 -19.10
CA HIS A 204 4.16 -8.49 -19.26
C HIS A 204 3.68 -8.47 -20.71
N ASN A 205 3.08 -9.59 -21.13
CA ASN A 205 2.67 -9.85 -22.52
C ASN A 205 1.37 -10.67 -22.62
N LYS A 206 0.47 -10.57 -21.63
CA LYS A 206 -0.77 -11.38 -21.50
C LYS A 206 -0.59 -12.88 -21.32
N GLN A 207 0.63 -13.41 -21.36
CA GLN A 207 0.87 -14.82 -21.07
C GLN A 207 1.30 -15.07 -19.63
N TRP A 208 1.86 -14.05 -18.95
CA TRP A 208 2.30 -14.12 -17.56
C TRP A 208 3.21 -15.32 -17.30
N ASN A 209 4.16 -15.57 -18.20
CA ASN A 209 5.13 -16.63 -18.00
C ASN A 209 6.11 -16.20 -16.91
N LYS A 210 6.38 -17.07 -15.93
CA LYS A 210 7.41 -16.81 -14.92
C LYS A 210 8.78 -16.79 -15.60
N GLU A 211 9.45 -15.65 -15.52
CA GLU A 211 10.80 -15.43 -16.06
C GLU A 211 11.88 -15.75 -15.03
N ALA A 212 11.63 -15.47 -13.75
CA ALA A 212 12.55 -15.73 -12.65
C ALA A 212 11.84 -15.75 -11.29
N SER A 213 12.43 -16.43 -10.33
CA SER A 213 12.07 -16.35 -8.91
C SER A 213 13.30 -16.29 -8.02
N TRP A 214 13.19 -15.54 -6.93
CA TRP A 214 14.20 -15.42 -5.90
C TRP A 214 13.56 -15.56 -4.53
N HIS A 215 14.33 -16.08 -3.58
CA HIS A 215 13.84 -16.46 -2.26
C HIS A 215 14.88 -16.14 -1.20
N VAL A 216 14.42 -15.63 -0.05
CA VAL A 216 15.23 -15.41 1.14
C VAL A 216 14.36 -15.62 2.37
N ILE A 217 14.98 -16.15 3.44
CA ILE A 217 14.34 -16.24 4.76
C ILE A 217 14.97 -15.16 5.64
N LEU A 218 14.11 -14.25 6.08
CA LEU A 218 14.43 -13.18 7.02
C LEU A 218 14.01 -13.59 8.43
N ASP A 219 14.59 -12.97 9.45
CA ASP A 219 14.19 -13.18 10.84
C ASP A 219 12.89 -12.43 11.20
N GLY A 220 11.92 -13.15 11.75
CA GLY A 220 10.65 -12.64 12.24
C GLY A 220 9.58 -12.30 11.19
N PRO A 221 8.37 -11.90 11.62
CA PRO A 221 7.27 -11.58 10.72
C PRO A 221 7.54 -10.34 9.89
N ILE A 222 7.28 -10.41 8.58
CA ILE A 222 7.41 -9.25 7.72
C ILE A 222 6.21 -8.32 7.92
N SER A 223 6.49 -7.07 8.26
CA SER A 223 5.50 -6.02 8.49
C SER A 223 5.36 -5.05 7.31
N GLY A 224 6.37 -4.98 6.45
CA GLY A 224 6.36 -4.10 5.27
C GLY A 224 7.10 -4.70 4.09
N LEU A 225 6.53 -4.55 2.90
CA LEU A 225 7.15 -4.93 1.63
C LEU A 225 6.79 -3.89 0.58
N LEU A 226 7.79 -3.33 -0.09
CA LEU A 226 7.59 -2.30 -1.11
C LEU A 226 8.58 -2.50 -2.27
N LEU A 227 8.04 -2.59 -3.49
CA LEU A 227 8.84 -2.43 -4.70
C LEU A 227 8.78 -0.96 -5.12
N PHE A 228 9.95 -0.35 -5.29
CA PHE A 228 10.08 1.08 -5.55
C PHE A 228 11.33 1.36 -6.40
N LYS A 229 11.60 2.64 -6.66
CA LYS A 229 12.76 3.07 -7.43
C LYS A 229 13.48 4.15 -6.64
N LEU A 230 14.71 3.89 -6.18
CA LEU A 230 15.60 4.94 -5.70
C LEU A 230 16.15 5.77 -6.86
N GLU A 231 16.43 5.09 -7.96
CA GLU A 231 16.97 5.66 -9.20
C GLU A 231 16.06 5.31 -10.37
N ALA A 232 15.95 6.22 -11.34
CA ALA A 232 15.10 6.00 -12.50
C ALA A 232 15.49 4.72 -13.27
N GLY A 233 14.52 3.84 -13.48
CA GLY A 233 14.72 2.59 -14.22
C GLY A 233 15.20 1.41 -13.37
N ILE A 234 15.74 1.65 -12.17
CA ILE A 234 16.18 0.60 -11.26
C ILE A 234 15.03 0.22 -10.33
N SER A 235 14.73 -1.08 -10.20
CA SER A 235 13.69 -1.56 -9.30
C SER A 235 14.34 -2.09 -8.03
N ASP A 236 14.01 -1.52 -6.89
CA ASP A 236 14.51 -1.91 -5.58
C ASP A 236 13.38 -2.55 -4.76
N LEU A 237 13.72 -3.42 -3.81
CA LEU A 237 12.78 -4.05 -2.89
C LEU A 237 13.14 -3.72 -1.45
N LEU A 238 12.24 -3.02 -0.75
CA LEU A 238 12.31 -2.82 0.69
C LEU A 238 11.52 -3.92 1.40
N VAL A 239 12.16 -4.58 2.37
CA VAL A 239 11.54 -5.55 3.28
C VAL A 239 11.79 -5.10 4.71
N ALA A 240 10.73 -4.97 5.51
CA ALA A 240 10.82 -4.60 6.92
C ALA A 240 10.22 -5.70 7.80
N SER A 241 10.94 -6.06 8.86
CA SER A 241 10.51 -7.03 9.84
C SER A 241 9.94 -6.36 11.09
N ALA A 242 8.89 -6.96 11.65
CA ALA A 242 8.29 -6.57 12.91
C ALA A 242 9.25 -6.71 14.11
N VAL A 243 10.41 -7.36 13.95
CA VAL A 243 11.45 -7.43 14.98
C VAL A 243 12.42 -6.24 14.96
N GLY A 244 12.23 -5.31 14.02
CA GLY A 244 12.87 -4.00 14.09
C GLY A 244 14.10 -3.79 13.20
N TYR A 245 14.20 -4.51 12.09
CA TYR A 245 15.17 -4.22 11.04
C TYR A 245 14.50 -4.13 9.67
N ALA A 246 15.13 -3.41 8.75
CA ALA A 246 14.72 -3.30 7.37
C ALA A 246 15.91 -3.47 6.43
N VAL A 247 15.66 -4.10 5.29
CA VAL A 247 16.64 -4.42 4.27
C VAL A 247 16.13 -3.94 2.92
N VAL A 248 17.00 -3.31 2.15
CA VAL A 248 16.76 -2.94 0.76
C VAL A 248 17.59 -3.84 -0.14
N TYR A 249 16.94 -4.55 -1.06
CA TYR A 249 17.58 -5.24 -2.16
C TYR A 249 17.60 -4.31 -3.37
N ARG A 250 18.78 -4.09 -3.96
CA ARG A 250 18.98 -3.16 -5.08
C ARG A 250 18.92 -3.87 -6.42
N ASP A 251 18.36 -3.18 -7.43
CA ASP A 251 18.17 -3.68 -8.80
C ASP A 251 17.65 -5.12 -8.89
N VAL A 252 16.55 -5.38 -8.21
CA VAL A 252 15.98 -6.72 -8.06
C VAL A 252 15.43 -7.30 -9.38
N ALA A 253 15.29 -6.46 -10.41
CA ALA A 253 14.91 -6.91 -11.75
C ALA A 253 16.03 -7.67 -12.47
N GLN A 254 17.29 -7.36 -12.14
CA GLN A 254 18.49 -7.96 -12.74
C GLN A 254 19.26 -8.83 -11.74
N GLU A 255 19.47 -8.33 -10.51
CA GLU A 255 20.29 -8.97 -9.48
C GLU A 255 19.48 -9.81 -8.48
N GLY A 256 18.15 -9.83 -8.61
CA GLY A 256 17.27 -10.55 -7.70
C GLY A 256 17.43 -10.07 -6.25
N LEU A 257 17.76 -10.99 -5.33
CA LEU A 257 17.93 -10.69 -3.90
C LEU A 257 19.40 -10.74 -3.45
N ALA A 258 20.35 -10.56 -4.37
CA ALA A 258 21.78 -10.65 -4.07
C ALA A 258 22.35 -9.40 -3.38
N ARG A 259 22.04 -8.21 -3.92
CA ARG A 259 22.61 -6.93 -3.45
C ARG A 259 21.77 -6.32 -2.33
N LYS A 260 22.14 -6.64 -1.09
CA LYS A 260 21.45 -6.20 0.13
C LYS A 260 22.12 -4.98 0.78
N ASN A 261 21.30 -4.03 1.23
CA ASN A 261 21.68 -2.87 2.03
C ASN A 261 20.78 -2.82 3.27
N ILE A 262 21.37 -2.90 4.46
CA ILE A 262 20.63 -2.86 5.72
C ILE A 262 20.39 -1.40 6.10
N ILE A 263 19.17 -1.08 6.52
CA ILE A 263 18.85 0.23 7.10
C ILE A 263 19.25 0.19 8.58
N PRO A 264 20.03 1.16 9.09
CA PRO A 264 20.38 1.23 10.51
C PRO A 264 19.12 1.57 11.32
N CYS A 265 18.42 0.53 11.78
CA CYS A 265 17.06 0.64 12.31
C CYS A 265 17.02 0.78 13.85
N THR A 266 15.82 1.06 14.37
CA THR A 266 15.51 1.69 15.66
C THR A 266 15.40 0.76 16.86
N GLN A 267 15.87 -0.49 16.78
CA GLN A 267 15.70 -1.52 17.83
C GLN A 267 14.23 -1.73 18.29
N ASP A 268 13.26 -1.38 17.45
CA ASP A 268 11.83 -1.41 17.78
C ASP A 268 11.01 -1.92 16.59
N ALA A 269 9.83 -2.46 16.87
CA ALA A 269 8.96 -3.08 15.88
C ALA A 269 8.53 -2.10 14.79
N ILE A 270 8.93 -2.38 13.55
CA ILE A 270 8.47 -1.63 12.38
C ILE A 270 7.06 -2.10 12.05
N THR A 271 6.12 -1.17 11.92
CA THR A 271 4.69 -1.46 11.69
C THR A 271 4.27 -1.18 10.25
N CYS A 272 4.93 -0.24 9.58
CA CYS A 272 4.64 0.11 8.20
C CYS A 272 5.84 0.77 7.52
N VAL A 273 5.85 0.74 6.19
CA VAL A 273 6.87 1.35 5.35
C VAL A 273 6.25 2.15 4.22
N VAL A 274 6.87 3.25 3.84
CA VAL A 274 6.55 4.01 2.62
C VAL A 274 7.82 4.65 2.08
N THR A 275 7.81 5.05 0.81
CA THR A 275 8.87 5.84 0.20
C THR A 275 8.30 7.14 -0.35
N SER A 276 9.01 8.25 -0.18
CA SER A 276 8.59 9.58 -0.61
C SER A 276 9.82 10.42 -0.93
N ASP A 277 9.74 11.27 -1.95
CA ASP A 277 10.78 12.26 -2.24
C ASP A 277 10.47 13.54 -1.45
N ILE A 278 10.92 13.58 -0.19
CA ILE A 278 10.56 14.62 0.78
C ILE A 278 11.33 15.90 0.49
N ASP A 279 12.59 15.76 0.06
CA ASP A 279 13.44 16.92 -0.21
C ASP A 279 13.37 17.39 -1.66
N PHE A 280 12.68 16.68 -2.55
CA PHE A 280 12.46 16.98 -3.97
C PHE A 280 13.73 16.91 -4.83
N ASP A 281 14.65 15.99 -4.55
CA ASP A 281 15.86 15.79 -5.35
C ASP A 281 15.73 14.68 -6.41
N GLY A 282 14.55 14.06 -6.51
CA GLY A 282 14.25 12.97 -7.43
C GLY A 282 14.66 11.59 -6.89
N GLN A 283 15.34 11.50 -5.74
CA GLN A 283 15.62 10.26 -5.04
C GLN A 283 14.66 10.11 -3.87
N ARG A 284 13.96 8.97 -3.81
CA ARG A 284 12.98 8.75 -2.75
C ARG A 284 13.67 8.33 -1.46
N GLU A 285 13.32 8.97 -0.36
CA GLU A 285 13.63 8.52 0.99
C GLU A 285 12.76 7.32 1.39
N ILE A 286 13.29 6.53 2.34
CA ILE A 286 12.57 5.45 3.00
C ILE A 286 12.05 5.94 4.34
N ILE A 287 10.75 5.82 4.55
CA ILE A 287 10.08 6.23 5.78
C ILE A 287 9.54 4.98 6.48
N LEU A 288 9.96 4.79 7.73
CA LEU A 288 9.54 3.69 8.59
C LEU A 288 8.66 4.23 9.72
N GLY A 289 7.53 3.60 9.95
CA GLY A 289 6.72 3.80 11.16
C GLY A 289 6.99 2.71 12.17
N THR A 290 7.10 3.06 13.46
CA THR A 290 7.37 2.10 14.53
C THR A 290 6.25 2.02 15.55
N TYR A 291 6.19 0.90 16.27
CA TYR A 291 5.24 0.70 17.35
C TYR A 291 5.53 1.62 18.56
N ASN A 292 6.81 1.94 18.82
CA ASN A 292 7.24 2.97 19.78
C ASN A 292 7.08 4.40 19.22
N GLN A 293 5.97 4.61 18.50
CA GLN A 293 5.41 5.94 18.23
C GLN A 293 6.34 6.86 17.42
N THR A 294 7.28 6.31 16.66
CA THR A 294 8.26 7.11 15.93
C THR A 294 8.14 6.89 14.43
N VAL A 295 8.23 7.97 13.67
CA VAL A 295 8.44 7.94 12.22
C VAL A 295 9.90 8.31 11.95
N CYS A 296 10.62 7.46 11.24
CA CYS A 296 12.02 7.64 10.88
C CYS A 296 12.17 7.72 9.37
N CYS A 297 12.95 8.69 8.88
CA CYS A 297 13.23 8.90 7.48
C CYS A 297 14.71 8.69 7.16
N TYR A 298 14.98 7.85 6.18
CA TYR A 298 16.31 7.45 5.76
C TYR A 298 16.55 7.80 4.30
N LYS A 299 17.74 8.31 3.99
CA LYS A 299 18.20 8.55 2.62
C LYS A 299 19.44 7.76 2.34
N LEU A 300 19.55 7.31 1.10
CA LEU A 300 20.77 6.67 0.63
C LEU A 300 21.83 7.74 0.38
N LYS A 301 22.95 7.69 1.10
CA LYS A 301 24.15 8.48 0.80
C LYS A 301 25.28 7.53 0.43
N GLY A 302 25.71 7.60 -0.83
CA GLY A 302 26.62 6.61 -1.39
C GLY A 302 25.97 5.22 -1.36
N ASN A 303 26.51 4.31 -0.54
CA ASN A 303 26.02 2.94 -0.40
C ASN A 303 25.36 2.65 0.97
N VAL A 304 25.17 3.66 1.81
CA VAL A 304 24.65 3.48 3.17
C VAL A 304 23.41 4.34 3.37
N PHE A 305 22.41 3.80 4.07
CA PHE A 305 21.25 4.56 4.50
C PHE A 305 21.58 5.34 5.76
N GLU A 306 21.35 6.65 5.74
CA GLU A 306 21.50 7.53 6.88
C GLU A 306 20.13 8.06 7.34
N LEU A 307 19.92 8.11 8.65
CA LEU A 307 18.74 8.75 9.24
C LEU A 307 18.83 10.27 8.99
N ILE A 308 17.89 10.83 8.24
CA ILE A 308 17.79 12.28 8.04
C ILE A 308 17.06 12.92 9.21
N TRP A 309 15.89 12.37 9.56
CA TRP A 309 15.07 12.92 10.62
C TRP A 309 14.21 11.83 11.25
N SER A 310 13.79 12.10 12.49
CA SER A 310 12.82 11.28 13.22
C SER A 310 11.81 12.18 13.90
N LYS A 311 10.55 11.73 14.00
CA LYS A 311 9.49 12.43 14.70
C LYS A 311 8.71 11.48 15.59
N THR A 312 8.57 11.83 16.86
CA THR A 312 7.74 11.09 17.82
C THR A 312 6.28 11.58 17.75
N PHE A 313 5.37 10.63 17.87
CA PHE A 313 3.93 10.79 17.91
C PHE A 313 3.42 10.37 19.29
N PRO A 314 2.18 10.74 19.68
CA PRO A 314 1.64 10.33 20.97
C PRO A 314 1.24 8.84 21.04
N GLN A 315 1.24 8.14 19.91
CA GLN A 315 0.64 6.80 19.75
C GLN A 315 1.38 5.97 18.70
N PRO A 316 1.31 4.64 18.77
CA PRO A 316 1.95 3.75 17.79
C PRO A 316 1.57 4.11 16.36
N ILE A 317 2.56 4.07 15.47
CA ILE A 317 2.32 4.29 14.05
C ILE A 317 1.72 3.01 13.49
N MET A 318 0.61 3.12 12.77
CA MET A 318 -0.13 1.96 12.26
C MET A 318 -0.03 1.85 10.75
N SER A 319 -0.01 2.98 10.05
CA SER A 319 0.18 3.05 8.61
C SER A 319 0.68 4.43 8.21
N ILE A 320 1.43 4.51 7.11
CA ILE A 320 1.82 5.77 6.49
C ILE A 320 1.52 5.65 4.99
N CYS A 321 1.07 6.73 4.36
CA CYS A 321 1.13 6.85 2.90
C CYS A 321 1.60 8.22 2.46
N GLU A 322 2.12 8.25 1.23
CA GLU A 322 2.39 9.46 0.48
C GLU A 322 1.23 9.72 -0.48
N LEU A 323 0.70 10.94 -0.49
CA LEU A 323 -0.43 11.32 -1.32
C LEU A 323 -0.49 12.82 -1.54
N ASP A 324 -0.49 13.28 -2.78
CA ASP A 324 -0.81 14.68 -3.14
C ASP A 324 -2.34 14.89 -3.03
N ILE A 325 -2.79 15.13 -1.79
CA ILE A 325 -4.21 15.09 -1.42
C ILE A 325 -4.98 16.31 -1.93
N ASN A 326 -4.30 17.47 -2.02
CA ASN A 326 -4.85 18.73 -2.51
C ASN A 326 -4.64 18.96 -4.02
N ARG A 327 -3.85 18.11 -4.68
CA ARG A 327 -3.61 18.11 -6.13
C ARG A 327 -2.85 19.33 -6.61
N ASP A 328 -1.94 19.83 -5.78
CA ASP A 328 -1.02 20.90 -6.15
C ASP A 328 0.29 20.38 -6.79
N GLY A 329 0.46 19.05 -6.85
CA GLY A 329 1.64 18.38 -7.39
C GLY A 329 2.72 18.09 -6.35
N ILE A 330 2.50 18.48 -5.09
CA ILE A 330 3.37 18.18 -3.96
C ILE A 330 2.71 17.08 -3.13
N PHE A 331 3.47 16.03 -2.81
CA PHE A 331 2.91 14.93 -2.05
C PHE A 331 2.95 15.21 -0.54
N GLU A 332 1.83 15.02 0.14
CA GLU A 332 1.77 15.00 1.60
C GLU A 332 2.05 13.62 2.18
N LEU A 333 2.54 13.61 3.42
CA LEU A 333 2.68 12.40 4.21
C LEU A 333 1.50 12.27 5.18
N ILE A 334 0.70 11.22 4.98
CA ILE A 334 -0.44 10.89 5.84
C ILE A 334 0.01 9.82 6.82
N VAL A 335 0.05 10.15 8.10
CA VAL A 335 0.45 9.26 9.20
C VAL A 335 -0.79 8.86 9.98
N VAL A 336 -1.08 7.56 10.00
CA VAL A 336 -2.18 6.97 10.78
C VAL A 336 -1.61 6.36 12.04
N THR A 337 -2.10 6.84 13.18
CA THR A 337 -1.81 6.30 14.51
C THR A 337 -3.03 5.58 15.07
N MET A 338 -2.90 4.96 16.25
CA MET A 338 -4.03 4.32 16.93
C MET A 338 -5.19 5.29 17.28
N TYR A 339 -4.97 6.60 17.33
CA TYR A 339 -5.98 7.58 17.79
C TYR A 339 -6.35 8.62 16.75
N GLY A 340 -5.62 8.70 15.65
CA GLY A 340 -5.87 9.75 14.68
C GLY A 340 -4.96 9.73 13.48
N ILE A 341 -5.32 10.59 12.54
CA ILE A 341 -4.69 10.75 11.24
C ILE A 341 -4.07 12.15 11.22
N SER A 342 -2.76 12.20 11.02
CA SER A 342 -2.01 13.43 10.87
C SER A 342 -1.62 13.60 9.40
N VAL A 343 -1.91 14.75 8.81
CA VAL A 343 -1.47 15.09 7.45
C VAL A 343 -0.31 16.07 7.55
N PHE A 344 0.85 15.69 7.03
CA PHE A 344 2.04 16.53 6.98
C PHE A 344 2.28 17.02 5.56
N SER A 345 2.47 18.32 5.43
CA SER A 345 2.93 18.91 4.18
C SER A 345 4.46 19.05 4.20
N PRO A 346 5.12 18.85 3.06
CA PRO A 346 6.51 19.23 2.88
C PRO A 346 6.73 20.72 3.12
N ASP A 347 7.99 21.12 3.26
CA ASP A 347 8.35 22.53 3.37
C ASP A 347 8.04 23.24 2.04
N PHE A 348 7.05 24.12 2.07
CA PHE A 348 6.58 24.83 0.88
C PHE A 348 7.64 25.80 0.33
N GLU A 349 8.45 26.41 1.19
CA GLU A 349 9.50 27.34 0.75
C GLU A 349 10.60 26.57 0.01
N ALA A 350 11.03 25.44 0.56
CA ALA A 350 12.01 24.57 -0.08
C ALA A 350 11.50 24.03 -1.43
N ALA A 351 10.23 23.61 -1.49
CA ALA A 351 9.61 23.15 -2.74
C ALA A 351 9.56 24.28 -3.78
N LEU A 352 9.15 25.48 -3.38
CA LEU A 352 9.04 26.65 -4.25
C LEU A 352 10.41 27.07 -4.81
N GLU A 353 11.45 27.05 -3.98
CA GLU A 353 12.82 27.36 -4.40
C GLU A 353 13.32 26.38 -5.46
N LYS A 354 13.12 25.08 -5.27
CA LYS A 354 13.48 24.06 -6.26
C LYS A 354 12.72 24.23 -7.57
N LEU A 355 11.41 24.49 -7.52
CA LEU A 355 10.62 24.75 -8.72
C LEU A 355 11.09 26.00 -9.47
N ARG A 356 11.48 27.07 -8.76
CA ARG A 356 12.08 28.27 -9.37
C ARG A 356 13.40 27.95 -10.07
N ASN A 357 14.25 27.13 -9.46
CA ASN A 357 15.52 26.72 -10.04
C ASN A 357 15.32 25.89 -11.31
N ILE A 358 14.37 24.95 -11.30
CA ILE A 358 13.99 24.16 -12.49
C ILE A 358 13.49 25.10 -13.60
N LYS A 359 12.57 26.01 -13.30
CA LYS A 359 12.07 26.99 -14.27
C LYS A 359 13.20 27.81 -14.88
N ASN A 360 14.08 28.37 -14.04
CA ASN A 360 15.23 29.15 -14.50
C ASN A 360 16.19 28.32 -15.37
N SER A 361 16.32 27.02 -15.13
CA SER A 361 17.15 26.13 -15.95
C SER A 361 16.51 25.86 -17.32
N LEU A 362 15.18 25.69 -17.37
CA LEU A 362 14.43 25.48 -18.61
C LEU A 362 14.42 26.75 -19.47
N ASP A 363 14.22 27.92 -18.86
CA ASP A 363 14.23 29.22 -19.54
C ASP A 363 15.60 29.55 -20.16
N LYS A 364 16.69 28.93 -19.67
CA LYS A 364 18.04 29.05 -20.25
C LYS A 364 18.31 28.03 -21.37
N ALA A 365 17.52 26.96 -21.45
CA ALA A 365 17.68 25.89 -22.43
C ALA A 365 16.87 26.15 -23.72
N ILE A 366 15.92 27.08 -23.67
CA ILE A 366 15.17 27.64 -24.80
C ILE A 366 15.90 28.89 -25.28
#